data_AF-K4QZR2-F1
#
_entry.id   AF-K4QZR2-F1
#
_cell.length_a   1.000
_cell.length_b   1.000
_cell.length_c   1.000
_cell.angle_alpha   90.00
_cell.angle_beta   90.00
_cell.angle_gamma   90.00
#
_symmetry.space_group_name_H-M   'P 1'
#
loop_
_entity.id
_entity.type
_entity.pdbx_description
1 polymer ?
#
loop_
_entity_poly.entity_id
_entity_poly.type
_entity_poly.pdbx_seq_one_letter_code
_entity_poly.pdbx_strand_id
1 'polypeptide(L)'
;MTDQTDQNVVVDDEVEVLVVGGGPVGLTARALLERWGVSVLLVEKYRELSPYPRSRLVNVRSMEIMRGLELDEKVAGTSFRPEFGTIRFRETLDNPDYAKADWVGAKTPIPESPVLSAITTQDRLEPHLLGAAASPVRFGSELVDVTEESDGVVAGILDHVRGVRTHVRARYVIAADGATSTVRRLLDIGTEGPGAIANLTTVVFDADLDRWCAEHPAGVYFLAHGSLIPLYPEGGWAWIGPVPEATEDTDWQAYVTGLLDTPDDVPVNVLRVQHWEMKAFVAERFGHGRILLAGDAAHAVPVTGGLGMNAGIADVHNLCWKLAGVLRGWAAPGLLDTYEPERRPVGERTLRQAVANAQLMFQVQARRRDQLGSGAAPSEQIELPWSERYFAQIGLILGVAYDSAAVIPDGSAPPEPEDPGTDYLPTARPGHRMPHFWLGPDRSSLDTLGEWFTLLTPDPDAWAGQAAPPCPLHVEPLPAEHTDACGLGPRGAVLIRPDGHVGARWPDGPPDDHAVSEALAVITGH
;
A
#
# COMPACT_ATOMS: atom_id res chain seq x y z
N MET A 1 30.51 37.17 22.15
CA MET A 1 30.31 35.84 21.54
C MET A 1 28.92 35.85 20.96
N THR A 2 28.86 35.63 19.66
CA THR A 2 27.81 36.03 18.71
C THR A 2 26.46 35.38 18.98
N ASP A 3 25.55 36.21 19.46
CA ASP A 3 24.17 36.42 18.98
C ASP A 3 23.79 35.57 17.76
N GLN A 4 23.18 34.39 18.00
CA GLN A 4 22.39 33.70 16.99
C GLN A 4 21.07 34.44 16.90
N THR A 5 20.99 35.29 15.88
CA THR A 5 19.76 35.96 15.47
C THR A 5 18.72 34.90 15.13
N ASP A 6 17.60 34.92 15.86
CA ASP A 6 16.30 34.41 15.39
C ASP A 6 16.01 35.11 14.05
N GLN A 7 16.47 34.52 12.95
CA GLN A 7 16.01 34.91 11.64
C GLN A 7 14.58 34.41 11.54
N ASN A 8 13.62 35.32 11.73
CA ASN A 8 12.21 35.09 11.44
C ASN A 8 12.12 34.54 10.00
N VAL A 9 11.95 33.23 9.88
CA VAL A 9 11.76 32.57 8.58
C VAL A 9 10.47 33.14 8.00
N VAL A 10 10.56 33.78 6.84
CA VAL A 10 9.37 34.26 6.14
C VAL A 10 8.63 33.05 5.61
N VAL A 11 7.41 32.84 6.12
CA VAL A 11 6.51 31.78 5.70
C VAL A 11 5.72 32.26 4.48
N ASP A 12 5.81 31.52 3.39
CA ASP A 12 5.17 31.84 2.11
C ASP A 12 3.74 31.25 2.02
N ASP A 13 3.49 30.11 2.67
CA ASP A 13 2.18 29.45 2.71
C ASP A 13 1.92 28.77 4.06
N GLU A 14 0.64 28.68 4.46
CA GLU A 14 0.19 27.95 5.64
C GLU A 14 -0.85 26.88 5.27
N VAL A 15 -0.67 25.66 5.76
CA VAL A 15 -1.60 24.53 5.57
C VAL A 15 -1.78 23.73 6.86
N GLU A 16 -2.81 22.89 6.92
CA GLU A 16 -2.96 21.97 8.05
C GLU A 16 -1.98 20.79 7.91
N VAL A 17 -1.90 20.19 6.72
CA VAL A 17 -0.99 19.07 6.44
C VAL A 17 -0.18 19.31 5.18
N LEU A 18 1.14 19.17 5.29
CA LEU A 18 2.04 19.10 4.14
C LEU A 18 2.35 17.62 3.83
N VAL A 19 2.03 17.17 2.63
CA VAL A 19 2.39 15.85 2.13
C VAL A 19 3.61 15.97 1.23
N VAL A 20 4.66 15.19 1.51
CA VAL A 20 5.93 15.23 0.78
C VAL A 20 6.05 13.95 -0.02
N GLY A 21 5.99 14.06 -1.35
CA GLY A 21 6.01 12.94 -2.30
C GLY A 21 4.64 12.72 -2.97
N GLY A 22 4.63 12.77 -4.29
CA GLY A 22 3.47 12.61 -5.19
C GLY A 22 3.29 11.21 -5.76
N GLY A 23 3.80 10.18 -5.08
CA GLY A 23 3.49 8.79 -5.41
C GLY A 23 2.12 8.32 -4.89
N PRO A 24 1.75 7.04 -5.08
CA PRO A 24 0.44 6.52 -4.70
C PRO A 24 0.08 6.76 -3.23
N VAL A 25 1.07 6.64 -2.33
CA VAL A 25 0.89 6.85 -0.89
C VAL A 25 0.53 8.30 -0.58
N GLY A 26 1.31 9.26 -1.09
CA GLY A 26 1.04 10.68 -0.88
C GLY A 26 -0.24 11.17 -1.55
N LEU A 27 -0.52 10.72 -2.78
CA LEU A 27 -1.76 11.05 -3.48
C LEU A 27 -2.99 10.47 -2.77
N THR A 28 -2.88 9.25 -2.21
CA THR A 28 -3.95 8.65 -1.39
C THR A 28 -4.14 9.44 -0.09
N ALA A 29 -3.07 9.81 0.60
CA ALA A 29 -3.15 10.62 1.82
C ALA A 29 -3.87 11.96 1.56
N ARG A 30 -3.53 12.62 0.45
CA ARG A 30 -4.18 13.86 0.00
C ARG A 30 -5.68 13.65 -0.22
N ALA A 31 -6.08 12.59 -0.94
CA ALA A 31 -7.47 12.29 -1.21
C ALA A 31 -8.26 11.97 0.07
N LEU A 32 -7.68 11.20 0.99
CA LEU A 32 -8.30 10.86 2.27
C LEU A 32 -8.50 12.11 3.14
N LEU A 33 -7.47 12.90 3.34
CA LEU A 33 -7.51 14.10 4.21
C LEU A 33 -8.52 15.14 3.72
N GLU A 34 -8.65 15.33 2.40
CA GLU A 34 -9.60 16.29 1.83
C GLU A 34 -11.05 15.94 2.16
N ARG A 35 -11.39 14.66 2.34
CA ARG A 35 -12.75 14.24 2.73
C ARG A 35 -13.17 14.76 4.11
N TRP A 36 -12.21 14.85 5.05
CA TRP A 36 -12.43 15.51 6.35
C TRP A 36 -12.25 17.04 6.29
N GLY A 37 -12.16 17.59 5.08
CA GLY A 37 -11.98 19.01 4.79
C GLY A 37 -10.61 19.54 5.22
N VAL A 38 -9.60 18.68 5.44
CA VAL A 38 -8.27 19.11 5.88
C VAL A 38 -7.57 19.89 4.77
N SER A 39 -7.00 21.06 5.10
CA SER A 39 -6.19 21.85 4.18
C SER A 39 -4.86 21.15 3.91
N VAL A 40 -4.70 20.61 2.70
CA VAL A 40 -3.52 19.86 2.28
C VAL A 40 -2.76 20.58 1.17
N LEU A 41 -1.43 20.64 1.31
CA LEU A 41 -0.54 20.88 0.18
C LEU A 41 0.33 19.64 -0.04
N LEU A 42 0.39 19.15 -1.28
CA LEU A 42 1.34 18.11 -1.66
C LEU A 42 2.49 18.73 -2.46
N VAL A 43 3.73 18.36 -2.13
CA VAL A 43 4.93 18.73 -2.90
C VAL A 43 5.57 17.49 -3.51
N GLU A 44 5.95 17.57 -4.79
CA GLU A 44 6.62 16.51 -5.55
C GLU A 44 7.83 17.10 -6.27
N LYS A 45 9.01 16.50 -6.08
CA LYS A 45 10.27 17.00 -6.63
C LYS A 45 10.36 16.85 -8.16
N TYR A 46 9.69 15.84 -8.72
CA TYR A 46 9.60 15.66 -10.17
C TYR A 46 8.55 16.60 -10.79
N ARG A 47 8.76 16.98 -12.05
CA ARG A 47 7.89 17.94 -12.76
C ARG A 47 6.59 17.33 -13.28
N GLU A 48 6.52 16.02 -13.29
CA GLU A 48 5.42 15.20 -13.78
C GLU A 48 5.37 13.89 -12.98
N LEU A 49 4.25 13.18 -13.07
CA LEU A 49 4.11 11.84 -12.52
C LEU A 49 5.15 10.89 -13.11
N SER A 50 5.49 9.83 -12.38
CA SER A 50 6.55 8.93 -12.83
C SER A 50 6.09 8.19 -14.09
N PRO A 51 6.84 8.26 -15.20
CA PRO A 51 6.49 7.51 -16.41
C PRO A 51 6.95 6.04 -16.35
N TYR A 52 7.52 5.61 -15.22
CA TYR A 52 8.02 4.25 -15.06
C TYR A 52 6.95 3.35 -14.44
N PRO A 53 6.65 2.21 -15.08
CA PRO A 53 5.68 1.24 -14.58
C PRO A 53 6.30 0.46 -13.41
N ARG A 54 6.24 1.06 -12.22
CA ARG A 54 6.80 0.51 -10.97
C ARG A 54 5.90 -0.58 -10.38
N SER A 55 5.18 -0.30 -9.30
CA SER A 55 4.26 -1.27 -8.71
C SER A 55 3.17 -1.68 -9.71
N ARG A 56 2.70 -2.93 -9.63
CA ARG A 56 1.79 -3.53 -10.62
C ARG A 56 0.53 -4.20 -10.04
N LEU A 57 0.53 -4.54 -8.76
CA LEU A 57 -0.64 -5.07 -8.09
C LEU A 57 -1.21 -4.00 -7.16
N VAL A 58 -2.47 -3.64 -7.37
CA VAL A 58 -3.32 -3.05 -6.33
C VAL A 58 -4.11 -4.20 -5.71
N ASN A 59 -3.73 -4.63 -4.50
CA ASN A 59 -4.34 -5.79 -3.87
C ASN A 59 -5.78 -5.50 -3.42
N VAL A 60 -6.52 -6.54 -3.05
CA VAL A 60 -7.90 -6.42 -2.54
C VAL A 60 -8.05 -5.38 -1.43
N ARG A 61 -7.09 -5.27 -0.49
CA ARG A 61 -7.17 -4.28 0.59
C ARG A 61 -7.03 -2.84 0.09
N SER A 62 -6.12 -2.60 -0.84
CA SER A 62 -6.00 -1.28 -1.46
C SER A 62 -7.20 -0.98 -2.37
N MET A 63 -7.75 -1.96 -3.07
CA MET A 63 -8.98 -1.79 -3.86
C MET A 63 -10.21 -1.50 -2.99
N GLU A 64 -10.30 -2.03 -1.76
CA GLU A 64 -11.31 -1.60 -0.78
C GLU A 64 -11.17 -0.13 -0.40
N ILE A 65 -9.94 0.34 -0.22
CA ILE A 65 -9.66 1.76 0.05
C ILE A 65 -10.02 2.61 -1.18
N MET A 66 -9.70 2.14 -2.39
CA MET A 66 -10.11 2.82 -3.63
C MET A 66 -11.63 2.88 -3.76
N ARG A 67 -12.34 1.81 -3.39
CA ARG A 67 -13.81 1.77 -3.35
C ARG A 67 -14.37 2.79 -2.37
N GLY A 68 -13.80 2.88 -1.17
CA GLY A 68 -14.15 3.92 -0.20
C GLY A 68 -13.88 5.35 -0.70
N LEU A 69 -12.98 5.53 -1.67
CA LEU A 69 -12.69 6.78 -2.38
C LEU A 69 -13.47 6.94 -3.70
N GLU A 70 -14.36 6.00 -4.05
CA GLU A 70 -15.11 5.98 -5.31
C GLU A 70 -14.20 5.95 -6.57
N LEU A 71 -13.08 5.23 -6.46
CA LEU A 71 -12.07 5.06 -7.51
C LEU A 71 -11.95 3.61 -8.02
N ASP A 72 -12.55 2.63 -7.34
CA ASP A 72 -12.43 1.20 -7.69
C ASP A 72 -12.82 0.92 -9.15
N GLU A 73 -13.96 1.44 -9.61
CA GLU A 73 -14.41 1.25 -11.00
C GLU A 73 -13.47 1.92 -12.02
N LYS A 74 -12.95 3.12 -11.71
CA LYS A 74 -12.03 3.86 -12.59
C LYS A 74 -10.69 3.14 -12.71
N VAL A 75 -10.16 2.66 -11.58
CA VAL A 75 -8.92 1.87 -11.55
C VAL A 75 -9.13 0.57 -12.31
N ALA A 76 -10.19 -0.18 -12.01
CA ALA A 76 -10.50 -1.45 -12.68
C ALA A 76 -10.71 -1.29 -14.19
N GLY A 77 -11.43 -0.24 -14.62
CA GLY A 77 -11.69 0.05 -16.03
C GLY A 77 -10.46 0.40 -16.87
N THR A 78 -9.35 0.75 -16.22
CA THR A 78 -8.05 1.00 -16.87
C THR A 78 -6.99 -0.06 -16.59
N SER A 79 -7.35 -1.09 -15.82
CA SER A 79 -6.47 -2.20 -15.46
C SER A 79 -6.50 -3.30 -16.52
N PHE A 80 -5.59 -4.25 -16.41
CA PHE A 80 -5.67 -5.47 -17.20
C PHE A 80 -6.90 -6.30 -16.79
N ARG A 81 -7.41 -7.06 -17.75
CA ARG A 81 -8.49 -8.01 -17.50
C ARG A 81 -8.06 -9.07 -16.46
N PRO A 82 -9.02 -9.68 -15.72
CA PRO A 82 -8.71 -10.67 -14.68
C PRO A 82 -7.83 -11.84 -15.11
N GLU A 83 -7.80 -12.21 -16.40
CA GLU A 83 -6.94 -13.29 -16.89
C GLU A 83 -5.43 -12.98 -16.77
N PHE A 84 -5.06 -11.70 -16.64
CA PHE A 84 -3.69 -11.27 -16.33
C PHE A 84 -3.37 -11.39 -14.83
N GLY A 85 -4.30 -11.83 -13.99
CA GLY A 85 -4.04 -12.17 -12.59
C GLY A 85 -3.17 -13.42 -12.39
N THR A 86 -2.74 -14.08 -13.46
CA THR A 86 -1.83 -15.24 -13.42
C THR A 86 -0.36 -14.82 -13.49
N ILE A 87 0.50 -15.56 -12.80
CA ILE A 87 1.96 -15.53 -12.85
C ILE A 87 2.43 -16.80 -13.51
N ARG A 88 3.35 -16.69 -14.45
CA ARG A 88 3.89 -17.84 -15.18
C ARG A 88 5.38 -17.95 -15.01
N PHE A 89 5.86 -19.18 -14.85
CA PHE A 89 7.28 -19.49 -14.78
C PHE A 89 7.67 -20.28 -16.02
N ARG A 90 8.58 -19.71 -16.81
CA ARG A 90 9.13 -20.30 -18.04
C ARG A 90 10.65 -20.23 -18.04
N GLU A 91 11.29 -21.02 -18.89
CA GLU A 91 12.75 -20.92 -19.09
C GLU A 91 13.06 -19.72 -20.00
N THR A 92 12.60 -19.78 -21.25
CA THR A 92 12.45 -18.63 -22.17
C THR A 92 10.98 -18.41 -22.52
N LEU A 93 10.67 -17.40 -23.34
CA LEU A 93 9.27 -17.10 -23.70
C LEU A 93 8.63 -18.20 -24.58
N ASP A 94 9.43 -18.90 -25.39
CA ASP A 94 9.02 -19.98 -26.30
C ASP A 94 8.81 -21.33 -25.60
N ASN A 95 9.32 -21.49 -24.38
CA ASN A 95 9.13 -22.70 -23.59
C ASN A 95 7.75 -22.76 -22.91
N PRO A 96 7.22 -23.97 -22.65
CA PRO A 96 5.98 -24.12 -21.88
C PRO A 96 6.17 -23.68 -20.42
N ASP A 97 5.06 -23.31 -19.77
CA ASP A 97 5.04 -23.06 -18.33
C ASP A 97 5.46 -24.32 -17.57
N TYR A 98 6.54 -24.26 -16.80
CA TYR A 98 6.87 -25.33 -15.85
C TYR A 98 6.14 -25.14 -14.51
N ALA A 99 5.63 -23.93 -14.26
CA ALA A 99 4.75 -23.64 -13.15
C ALA A 99 3.92 -22.38 -13.35
N LYS A 100 2.85 -22.25 -12.57
CA LYS A 100 1.95 -21.10 -12.56
C LYS A 100 1.37 -20.88 -11.18
N ALA A 101 0.99 -19.65 -10.90
CA ALA A 101 0.24 -19.28 -9.71
C ALA A 101 -0.68 -18.10 -10.02
N ASP A 102 -1.76 -17.93 -9.27
CA ASP A 102 -2.63 -16.76 -9.40
C ASP A 102 -2.39 -15.79 -8.24
N TRP A 103 -2.39 -14.49 -8.52
CA TRP A 103 -2.41 -13.47 -7.48
C TRP A 103 -3.77 -13.52 -6.76
N VAL A 104 -3.75 -13.44 -5.43
CA VAL A 104 -4.96 -13.46 -4.60
C VAL A 104 -5.94 -12.38 -5.08
N GLY A 105 -7.18 -12.81 -5.34
CA GLY A 105 -8.28 -11.91 -5.67
C GLY A 105 -8.16 -11.22 -7.03
N ALA A 106 -7.14 -11.49 -7.86
CA ALA A 106 -6.97 -10.78 -9.14
C ALA A 106 -7.79 -11.41 -10.27
N LYS A 107 -7.78 -12.74 -10.35
CA LYS A 107 -8.46 -13.51 -11.39
C LYS A 107 -9.80 -14.07 -10.94
N THR A 108 -9.84 -14.54 -9.70
CA THR A 108 -11.00 -15.16 -9.08
C THR A 108 -11.39 -14.32 -7.86
N PRO A 109 -12.67 -13.97 -7.69
CA PRO A 109 -13.16 -13.35 -6.46
C PRO A 109 -12.82 -14.19 -5.22
N ILE A 110 -12.56 -13.50 -4.12
CA ILE A 110 -12.39 -14.13 -2.81
C ILE A 110 -13.60 -13.82 -1.92
N PRO A 111 -14.06 -14.74 -1.07
CA PRO A 111 -15.22 -14.49 -0.22
C PRO A 111 -14.97 -13.44 0.88
N GLU A 112 -13.72 -13.03 1.12
CA GLU A 112 -13.34 -12.09 2.18
C GLU A 112 -13.23 -10.62 1.73
N SER A 113 -13.50 -10.33 0.45
CA SER A 113 -13.50 -8.97 -0.09
C SER A 113 -14.56 -8.78 -1.19
N PRO A 114 -15.24 -7.62 -1.26
CA PRO A 114 -16.22 -7.34 -2.31
C PRO A 114 -15.59 -6.98 -3.66
N VAL A 115 -14.27 -6.80 -3.72
CA VAL A 115 -13.55 -6.31 -4.90
C VAL A 115 -12.46 -7.29 -5.34
N LEU A 116 -12.13 -7.23 -6.62
CA LEU A 116 -10.95 -7.90 -7.17
C LEU A 116 -9.70 -7.04 -6.96
N SER A 117 -8.55 -7.69 -6.79
CA SER A 117 -7.25 -7.05 -6.99
C SER A 117 -7.12 -6.57 -8.43
N ALA A 118 -6.55 -5.40 -8.64
CA ALA A 118 -6.32 -4.83 -9.96
C ALA A 118 -4.86 -5.01 -10.39
N ILE A 119 -4.66 -5.53 -11.59
CA ILE A 119 -3.34 -5.57 -12.25
C ILE A 119 -3.22 -4.29 -13.07
N THR A 120 -2.47 -3.32 -12.57
CA THR A 120 -2.25 -2.02 -13.23
C THR A 120 -0.90 -1.45 -12.82
N THR A 121 -0.24 -0.78 -13.75
CA THR A 121 1.01 -0.10 -13.46
C THR A 121 0.78 1.20 -12.70
N GLN A 122 1.78 1.60 -11.91
CA GLN A 122 1.73 2.78 -11.07
C GLN A 122 1.43 4.08 -11.87
N ASP A 123 1.99 4.24 -13.06
CA ASP A 123 1.78 5.40 -13.94
C ASP A 123 0.32 5.52 -14.44
N ARG A 124 -0.46 4.43 -14.43
CA ARG A 124 -1.91 4.45 -14.71
C ARG A 124 -2.76 4.63 -13.46
N LEU A 125 -2.27 4.22 -12.29
CA LEU A 125 -2.94 4.43 -11.02
C LEU A 125 -2.83 5.89 -10.55
N GLU A 126 -1.64 6.48 -10.65
CA GLU A 126 -1.35 7.83 -10.14
C GLU A 126 -2.30 8.92 -10.72
N PRO A 127 -2.66 8.93 -12.02
CA PRO A 127 -3.62 9.90 -12.55
C PRO A 127 -5.00 9.83 -11.91
N HIS A 128 -5.51 8.63 -11.58
CA HIS A 128 -6.79 8.47 -10.89
C HIS A 128 -6.72 9.04 -9.46
N LEU A 129 -5.62 8.76 -8.74
CA LEU A 129 -5.38 9.31 -7.40
C LEU A 129 -5.15 10.83 -7.40
N LEU A 130 -4.50 11.35 -8.45
CA LEU A 130 -4.33 12.78 -8.65
C LEU A 130 -5.68 13.46 -8.94
N GLY A 131 -6.57 12.81 -9.69
CA GLY A 131 -7.92 13.28 -9.96
C GLY A 131 -8.91 13.13 -8.80
N ALA A 132 -8.55 12.38 -7.75
CA ALA A 132 -9.44 12.07 -6.63
C ALA A 132 -9.66 13.23 -5.63
N ALA A 133 -8.83 14.28 -5.72
CA ALA A 133 -8.88 15.42 -4.83
C ALA A 133 -8.55 16.73 -5.55
N ALA A 134 -9.07 17.85 -5.05
CA ALA A 134 -8.85 19.20 -5.57
C ALA A 134 -7.67 19.91 -4.88
N SER A 135 -7.25 19.44 -3.71
CA SER A 135 -6.17 19.99 -2.91
C SER A 135 -4.87 20.14 -3.72
N PRO A 136 -4.16 21.27 -3.58
CA PRO A 136 -3.06 21.64 -4.48
C PRO A 136 -1.89 20.63 -4.46
N VAL A 137 -1.33 20.41 -5.65
CA VAL A 137 -0.09 19.66 -5.87
C VAL A 137 0.93 20.57 -6.53
N ARG A 138 2.13 20.69 -5.94
CA ARG A 138 3.26 21.43 -6.50
C ARG A 138 4.31 20.45 -7.03
N PHE A 139 4.25 20.18 -8.33
CA PHE A 139 5.30 19.47 -9.05
C PHE A 139 6.56 20.33 -9.20
N GLY A 140 7.72 19.69 -9.32
CA GLY A 140 9.02 20.35 -9.37
C GLY A 140 9.44 21.01 -8.05
N SER A 141 8.79 20.67 -6.93
CA SER A 141 9.02 21.27 -5.62
C SER A 141 9.54 20.23 -4.64
N GLU A 142 10.78 20.39 -4.19
CA GLU A 142 11.46 19.45 -3.29
C GLU A 142 11.55 20.01 -1.87
N LEU A 143 11.15 19.22 -0.87
CA LEU A 143 11.47 19.53 0.52
C LEU A 143 12.96 19.32 0.75
N VAL A 144 13.66 20.36 1.18
CA VAL A 144 15.11 20.36 1.41
C VAL A 144 15.49 20.54 2.88
N ASP A 145 14.58 21.04 3.70
CA ASP A 145 14.72 21.18 5.15
C ASP A 145 13.36 21.07 5.84
N VAL A 146 13.39 20.70 7.11
CA VAL A 146 12.21 20.62 7.96
C VAL A 146 12.63 20.93 9.39
N THR A 147 11.84 21.75 10.09
CA THR A 147 12.07 22.10 11.50
C THR A 147 10.74 22.11 12.22
N GLU A 148 10.66 21.35 13.31
CA GLU A 148 9.50 21.36 14.20
C GLU A 148 9.54 22.62 15.09
N GLU A 149 8.43 23.34 15.14
CA GLU A 149 8.19 24.50 16.01
C GLU A 149 7.11 24.16 17.06
N SER A 150 6.86 25.05 18.02
CA SER A 150 5.93 24.79 19.12
C SER A 150 4.49 24.47 18.68
N ASP A 151 4.05 25.02 17.55
CA ASP A 151 2.67 24.92 17.06
C ASP A 151 2.56 24.30 15.65
N GLY A 152 3.66 23.78 15.10
CA GLY A 152 3.66 23.24 13.74
C GLY A 152 5.05 22.80 13.28
N VAL A 153 5.21 22.76 11.97
CA VAL A 153 6.44 22.41 11.27
C VAL A 153 6.65 23.43 10.18
N VAL A 154 7.85 23.99 10.11
CA VAL A 154 8.29 24.84 8.99
C VAL A 154 9.14 23.98 8.07
N ALA A 155 8.71 23.87 6.81
CA ALA A 155 9.38 23.09 5.78
C ALA A 155 9.87 24.01 4.66
N GLY A 156 11.16 23.99 4.37
CA GLY A 156 11.73 24.69 3.23
C GLY A 156 11.58 23.87 1.95
N ILE A 157 10.98 24.51 0.95
CA ILE A 157 10.64 23.93 -0.34
C ILE A 157 11.47 24.64 -1.42
N LEU A 158 12.28 23.86 -2.14
CA LEU A 158 13.02 24.29 -3.31
C LEU A 158 12.18 24.05 -4.57
N ASP A 159 11.78 25.13 -5.24
CA ASP A 159 11.16 25.07 -6.56
C ASP A 159 12.26 24.95 -7.62
N HIS A 160 12.39 23.77 -8.23
CA HIS A 160 13.38 23.48 -9.27
C HIS A 160 13.12 24.19 -10.60
N VAL A 161 11.91 24.70 -10.82
CA VAL A 161 11.56 25.46 -12.02
C VAL A 161 12.01 26.92 -11.87
N ARG A 162 11.77 27.51 -10.69
CA ARG A 162 12.10 28.91 -10.40
C ARG A 162 13.48 29.10 -9.81
N GLY A 163 14.09 28.05 -9.26
CA GLY A 163 15.34 28.12 -8.49
C GLY A 163 15.19 28.90 -7.18
N VAL A 164 13.97 28.99 -6.65
CA VAL A 164 13.64 29.77 -5.44
C VAL A 164 13.31 28.81 -4.31
N ARG A 165 13.82 29.13 -3.12
CA ARG A 165 13.44 28.46 -1.87
C ARG A 165 12.36 29.27 -1.18
N THR A 166 11.29 28.58 -0.78
CA THR A 166 10.14 29.11 -0.03
C THR A 166 9.95 28.30 1.24
N HIS A 167 9.16 28.80 2.19
CA HIS A 167 8.81 28.05 3.41
C HIS A 167 7.31 27.85 3.52
N VAL A 168 6.93 26.62 3.84
CA VAL A 168 5.55 26.25 4.14
C VAL A 168 5.46 25.94 5.63
N ARG A 169 4.52 26.58 6.33
CA ARG A 169 4.17 26.18 7.70
C ARG A 169 2.99 25.21 7.64
N ALA A 170 3.17 24.04 8.26
CA ALA A 170 2.14 23.01 8.37
C ALA A 170 1.90 22.65 9.85
N ARG A 171 0.70 22.19 10.21
CA ARG A 171 0.48 21.63 11.57
C ARG A 171 1.10 20.25 11.70
N TYR A 172 1.10 19.48 10.61
CA TYR A 172 1.71 18.16 10.49
C TYR A 172 2.33 17.95 9.11
N VAL A 173 3.33 17.07 9.03
CA VAL A 173 3.95 16.63 7.78
C VAL A 173 3.78 15.12 7.61
N ILE A 174 3.31 14.69 6.44
CA ILE A 174 3.35 13.28 6.03
C ILE A 174 4.48 13.13 5.00
N ALA A 175 5.53 12.42 5.37
CA ALA A 175 6.64 12.07 4.49
C ALA A 175 6.35 10.76 3.75
N ALA A 176 5.99 10.88 2.48
CA ALA A 176 5.79 9.79 1.53
C ALA A 176 6.81 9.89 0.37
N ASP A 177 8.03 10.34 0.68
CA ASP A 177 9.08 10.76 -0.27
C ASP A 177 10.03 9.63 -0.71
N GLY A 178 9.63 8.38 -0.48
CA GLY A 178 10.24 7.19 -1.07
C GLY A 178 11.40 6.57 -0.27
N ALA A 179 11.99 5.51 -0.81
CA ALA A 179 13.01 4.70 -0.13
C ALA A 179 14.27 5.51 0.25
N THR A 180 14.58 6.57 -0.47
CA THR A 180 15.68 7.51 -0.20
C THR A 180 15.22 8.78 0.52
N SER A 181 14.14 8.69 1.30
CA SER A 181 13.49 9.80 2.02
C SER A 181 14.47 10.85 2.53
N THR A 182 14.30 12.09 2.07
CA THR A 182 15.03 13.24 2.58
C THR A 182 14.55 13.56 3.99
N VAL A 183 13.24 13.46 4.25
CA VAL A 183 12.67 13.73 5.58
C VAL A 183 13.23 12.77 6.63
N ARG A 184 13.26 11.46 6.35
CA ARG A 184 13.83 10.45 7.27
C ARG A 184 15.28 10.77 7.64
N ARG A 185 16.09 11.20 6.66
CA ARG A 185 17.49 11.60 6.90
C ARG A 185 17.60 12.88 7.71
N LEU A 186 16.76 13.88 7.46
CA LEU A 186 16.75 15.14 8.22
C LEU A 186 16.36 14.92 9.70
N LEU A 187 15.52 13.92 9.96
CA LEU A 187 15.14 13.50 11.32
C LEU A 187 16.15 12.56 12.00
N ASP A 188 17.23 12.17 11.31
CA ASP A 188 18.21 11.18 11.79
C ASP A 188 17.56 9.86 12.24
N ILE A 189 16.55 9.40 11.49
CA ILE A 189 15.87 8.12 11.74
C ILE A 189 16.58 7.02 10.95
N GLY A 190 17.14 6.04 11.67
CA GLY A 190 17.79 4.88 11.09
C GLY A 190 16.81 3.87 10.48
N THR A 191 17.35 2.79 9.94
CA THR A 191 16.57 1.72 9.30
C THR A 191 17.11 0.34 9.67
N GLU A 192 16.21 -0.58 9.92
CA GLU A 192 16.49 -1.99 10.22
C GLU A 192 16.14 -2.87 9.02
N GLY A 193 16.91 -3.93 8.79
CA GLY A 193 16.71 -4.87 7.69
C GLY A 193 17.97 -5.06 6.84
N PRO A 194 17.88 -5.85 5.76
CA PRO A 194 19.05 -6.19 4.94
C PRO A 194 19.61 -5.02 4.10
N GLY A 195 18.87 -3.92 3.94
CA GLY A 195 19.31 -2.78 3.14
C GLY A 195 19.28 -3.07 1.65
N ALA A 196 20.40 -2.90 0.95
CA ALA A 196 20.52 -3.19 -0.47
C ALA A 196 20.52 -4.71 -0.73
N ILE A 197 19.54 -5.22 -1.48
CA ILE A 197 19.43 -6.66 -1.79
C ILE A 197 19.95 -6.99 -3.19
N ALA A 198 19.63 -6.16 -4.18
CA ALA A 198 20.00 -6.42 -5.57
C ALA A 198 20.07 -5.12 -6.38
N ASN A 199 20.98 -5.07 -7.35
CA ASN A 199 20.97 -4.05 -8.39
C ASN A 199 20.22 -4.61 -9.60
N LEU A 200 19.19 -3.90 -10.03
CA LEU A 200 18.34 -4.30 -11.14
C LEU A 200 18.35 -3.26 -12.27
N THR A 201 18.11 -3.76 -13.47
CA THR A 201 17.79 -2.96 -14.65
C THR A 201 16.35 -3.20 -15.04
N THR A 202 15.63 -2.13 -15.33
CA THR A 202 14.35 -2.16 -16.02
C THR A 202 14.53 -1.60 -17.43
N VAL A 203 14.18 -2.41 -18.45
CA VAL A 203 14.15 -2.01 -19.85
C VAL A 203 12.70 -1.97 -20.30
N VAL A 204 12.22 -0.80 -20.70
CA VAL A 204 10.87 -0.60 -21.27
C VAL A 204 10.99 -0.60 -22.78
N PHE A 205 10.17 -1.40 -23.46
CA PHE A 205 10.24 -1.59 -24.90
C PHE A 205 8.89 -1.97 -25.52
N ASP A 206 8.76 -1.76 -26.83
CA ASP A 206 7.66 -2.27 -27.63
C ASP A 206 8.13 -3.50 -28.44
N ALA A 207 7.30 -4.54 -28.45
CA ALA A 207 7.47 -5.74 -29.27
C ALA A 207 6.12 -6.45 -29.41
N ASP A 208 5.88 -7.08 -30.55
CA ASP A 208 4.75 -7.98 -30.74
C ASP A 208 5.10 -9.36 -30.19
N LEU A 209 4.61 -9.65 -28.98
CA LEU A 209 4.81 -10.92 -28.30
C LEU A 209 3.53 -11.76 -28.24
N ASP A 210 2.49 -11.41 -29.03
CA ASP A 210 1.17 -12.04 -28.96
C ASP A 210 1.23 -13.55 -29.22
N ARG A 211 2.14 -13.98 -30.10
CA ARG A 211 2.40 -15.40 -30.38
C ARG A 211 2.62 -16.24 -29.13
N TRP A 212 3.20 -15.68 -28.07
CA TRP A 212 3.51 -16.41 -26.83
C TRP A 212 2.59 -16.05 -25.65
N CYS A 213 1.99 -14.86 -25.71
CA CYS A 213 1.31 -14.24 -24.57
C CYS A 213 -0.21 -14.15 -24.73
N ALA A 214 -0.75 -14.11 -25.96
CA ALA A 214 -2.17 -13.87 -26.19
C ALA A 214 -3.06 -15.04 -25.71
N GLU A 215 -2.67 -16.28 -25.97
CA GLU A 215 -3.39 -17.48 -25.47
C GLU A 215 -3.06 -17.80 -24.00
N HIS A 216 -1.98 -17.20 -23.49
CA HIS A 216 -1.45 -17.44 -22.15
C HIS A 216 -1.15 -16.12 -21.42
N PRO A 217 -2.15 -15.26 -21.21
CA PRO A 217 -1.93 -13.97 -20.56
C PRO A 217 -1.43 -14.19 -19.13
N ALA A 218 -0.56 -13.27 -18.70
CA ALA A 218 -0.03 -13.23 -17.34
C ALA A 218 0.37 -11.80 -16.99
N GLY A 219 0.21 -11.45 -15.72
CA GLY A 219 0.66 -10.17 -15.18
C GLY A 219 2.18 -10.12 -15.06
N VAL A 220 2.83 -11.29 -14.94
CA VAL A 220 4.29 -11.46 -14.88
C VAL A 220 4.66 -12.82 -15.49
N TYR A 221 5.70 -12.82 -16.33
CA TYR A 221 6.40 -14.01 -16.80
C TYR A 221 7.79 -14.03 -16.13
N PHE A 222 7.99 -14.92 -15.15
CA PHE A 222 9.30 -15.19 -14.59
C PHE A 222 10.08 -16.10 -15.54
N LEU A 223 11.18 -15.57 -16.06
CA LEU A 223 12.11 -16.23 -16.96
C LEU A 223 13.43 -16.56 -16.22
N ALA A 224 14.29 -17.39 -16.82
CA ALA A 224 15.59 -17.72 -16.23
C ALA A 224 16.50 -16.48 -16.04
N HIS A 225 16.43 -15.54 -16.98
CA HIS A 225 17.29 -14.35 -17.01
C HIS A 225 16.61 -13.06 -16.52
N GLY A 226 15.42 -13.14 -15.95
CA GLY A 226 14.70 -11.95 -15.46
C GLY A 226 13.19 -12.15 -15.46
N SER A 227 12.45 -11.07 -15.38
CA SER A 227 10.99 -11.06 -15.42
C SER A 227 10.54 -10.21 -16.60
N LEU A 228 9.62 -10.73 -17.40
CA LEU A 228 8.94 -10.00 -18.46
C LEU A 228 7.52 -9.63 -17.99
N ILE A 229 7.14 -8.38 -18.20
CA ILE A 229 5.91 -7.82 -17.66
C ILE A 229 5.21 -7.02 -18.77
N PRO A 230 3.93 -7.30 -19.11
CA PRO A 230 3.18 -6.44 -20.02
C PRO A 230 2.89 -5.10 -19.32
N LEU A 231 2.93 -3.97 -20.01
CA LEU A 231 2.76 -2.66 -19.36
C LEU A 231 1.33 -2.18 -19.40
N TYR A 232 0.72 -2.22 -20.59
CA TYR A 232 -0.65 -1.77 -20.79
C TYR A 232 -1.49 -2.82 -21.54
N PRO A 233 -2.81 -2.88 -21.33
CA PRO A 233 -3.71 -3.70 -22.15
C PRO A 233 -3.61 -3.42 -23.65
N GLU A 234 -3.25 -2.20 -24.03
CA GLU A 234 -3.04 -1.76 -25.41
C GLU A 234 -1.64 -2.07 -25.98
N GLY A 235 -0.70 -2.56 -25.16
CA GLY A 235 0.64 -2.96 -25.59
C GLY A 235 1.78 -2.41 -24.73
N GLY A 236 3.00 -2.80 -25.07
CA GLY A 236 4.23 -2.41 -24.37
C GLY A 236 4.68 -3.41 -23.30
N TRP A 237 5.99 -3.49 -23.07
CA TRP A 237 6.62 -4.47 -22.21
C TRP A 237 7.72 -3.85 -21.35
N ALA A 238 7.96 -4.45 -20.19
CA ALA A 238 9.15 -4.21 -19.40
C ALA A 238 9.84 -5.54 -19.08
N TRP A 239 11.16 -5.55 -19.29
CA TRP A 239 12.03 -6.58 -18.75
C TRP A 239 12.72 -6.06 -17.50
N ILE A 240 12.75 -6.86 -16.44
CA ILE A 240 13.41 -6.57 -15.17
C ILE A 240 14.37 -7.71 -14.83
N GLY A 241 15.65 -7.40 -14.67
CA GLY A 241 16.65 -8.40 -14.32
C GLY A 241 17.89 -7.78 -13.67
N PRO A 242 18.90 -8.60 -13.34
CA PRO A 242 20.18 -8.12 -12.82
C PRO A 242 20.82 -7.08 -13.74
N VAL A 243 21.55 -6.12 -13.18
CA VAL A 243 22.38 -5.20 -13.98
C VAL A 243 23.45 -6.01 -14.72
N PRO A 244 23.58 -5.86 -16.06
CA PRO A 244 24.65 -6.51 -16.83
C PRO A 244 26.05 -6.05 -16.39
N GLU A 245 27.08 -6.88 -16.61
CA GLU A 245 28.47 -6.56 -16.22
C GLU A 245 29.05 -5.34 -16.95
N ALA A 246 28.67 -5.13 -18.22
CA ALA A 246 28.98 -3.94 -18.99
C ALA A 246 27.67 -3.20 -19.28
N THR A 247 27.53 -1.97 -18.78
CA THR A 247 26.36 -1.11 -19.01
C THR A 247 26.64 0.01 -20.00
N GLU A 248 27.87 0.53 -20.01
CA GLU A 248 28.33 1.49 -21.02
C GLU A 248 28.36 0.81 -22.40
N ASP A 249 27.78 1.47 -23.40
CA ASP A 249 27.66 0.99 -24.79
C ASP A 249 26.85 -0.32 -25.00
N THR A 250 25.99 -0.70 -24.04
CA THR A 250 25.10 -1.85 -24.23
C THR A 250 24.08 -1.57 -25.32
N ASP A 251 24.07 -2.41 -26.36
CA ASP A 251 22.94 -2.51 -27.29
C ASP A 251 21.76 -3.20 -26.59
N TRP A 252 20.93 -2.40 -25.93
CA TRP A 252 19.78 -2.90 -25.16
C TRP A 252 18.74 -3.62 -26.03
N GLN A 253 18.65 -3.28 -27.31
CA GLN A 253 17.76 -3.94 -28.23
C GLN A 253 18.25 -5.37 -28.49
N ALA A 254 19.51 -5.53 -28.90
CA ALA A 254 20.11 -6.84 -29.08
C ALA A 254 20.12 -7.66 -27.77
N TYR A 255 20.36 -7.00 -26.63
CA TYR A 255 20.33 -7.62 -25.31
C TYR A 255 18.96 -8.21 -24.98
N VAL A 256 17.88 -7.43 -25.11
CA VAL A 256 16.51 -7.91 -24.84
C VAL A 256 16.10 -8.99 -25.84
N THR A 257 16.39 -8.84 -27.14
CA THR A 257 16.11 -9.88 -28.14
C THR A 257 16.77 -11.21 -27.78
N GLY A 258 18.06 -11.18 -27.41
CA GLY A 258 18.78 -12.39 -27.00
C GLY A 258 18.26 -13.01 -25.70
N LEU A 259 17.79 -12.19 -24.75
CA LEU A 259 17.23 -12.66 -23.49
C LEU A 259 15.86 -13.33 -23.63
N LEU A 260 15.02 -12.77 -24.50
CA LEU A 260 13.68 -13.33 -24.76
C LEU A 260 13.74 -14.58 -25.64
N ASP A 261 14.88 -14.79 -26.32
CA ASP A 261 15.09 -15.88 -27.28
C ASP A 261 13.99 -15.90 -28.37
N THR A 262 13.61 -14.70 -28.81
CA THR A 262 12.61 -14.51 -29.86
C THR A 262 13.27 -14.63 -31.23
N PRO A 263 12.58 -15.13 -32.26
CA PRO A 263 13.13 -15.17 -33.61
C PRO A 263 13.38 -13.75 -34.14
N ASP A 264 14.28 -13.63 -35.12
CA ASP A 264 14.73 -12.35 -35.70
C ASP A 264 13.60 -11.52 -36.36
N ASP A 265 12.42 -12.09 -36.55
CA ASP A 265 11.25 -11.42 -37.15
C ASP A 265 10.43 -10.59 -36.15
N VAL A 266 10.77 -10.62 -34.85
CA VAL A 266 10.13 -9.79 -33.82
C VAL A 266 10.99 -8.55 -33.51
N PRO A 267 10.66 -7.37 -34.05
CA PRO A 267 11.41 -6.16 -33.75
C PRO A 267 11.16 -5.72 -32.30
N VAL A 268 12.25 -5.58 -31.54
CA VAL A 268 12.25 -4.98 -30.19
C VAL A 268 12.63 -3.51 -30.32
N ASN A 269 11.78 -2.59 -29.86
CA ASN A 269 12.05 -1.15 -29.85
C ASN A 269 12.21 -0.66 -28.41
N VAL A 270 13.46 -0.46 -27.97
CA VAL A 270 13.75 0.01 -26.60
C VAL A 270 13.38 1.48 -26.46
N LEU A 271 12.51 1.77 -25.49
CA LEU A 271 12.04 3.11 -25.18
C LEU A 271 12.86 3.75 -24.06
N ARG A 272 13.13 2.99 -22.99
CA ARG A 272 13.76 3.52 -21.77
C ARG A 272 14.55 2.43 -21.05
N VAL A 273 15.63 2.83 -20.39
CA VAL A 273 16.42 1.96 -19.50
C VAL A 273 16.63 2.68 -18.19
N GLN A 274 16.45 1.97 -17.08
CA GLN A 274 16.69 2.48 -15.74
C GLN A 274 17.41 1.43 -14.89
N HIS A 275 18.50 1.85 -14.24
CA HIS A 275 19.15 1.09 -13.19
C HIS A 275 18.65 1.56 -11.82
N TRP A 276 18.38 0.61 -10.94
CA TRP A 276 17.89 0.91 -9.60
C TRP A 276 18.32 -0.17 -8.60
N GLU A 277 18.42 0.24 -7.34
CA GLU A 277 18.78 -0.63 -6.23
C GLU A 277 17.50 -1.07 -5.52
N MET A 278 17.30 -2.39 -5.43
CA MET A 278 16.24 -2.97 -4.62
C MET A 278 16.63 -2.89 -3.14
N LYS A 279 15.91 -2.05 -2.40
CA LYS A 279 16.10 -1.86 -0.96
C LYS A 279 15.03 -2.59 -0.15
N ALA A 280 15.43 -2.99 1.04
CA ALA A 280 14.61 -3.75 1.97
C ALA A 280 14.92 -3.33 3.40
N PHE A 281 14.03 -2.55 4.00
CA PHE A 281 14.18 -2.05 5.36
C PHE A 281 12.83 -1.60 5.97
N VAL A 282 12.82 -1.44 7.29
CA VAL A 282 11.81 -0.72 8.07
C VAL A 282 12.52 0.38 8.86
N ALA A 283 11.95 1.57 8.94
CA ALA A 283 12.48 2.67 9.73
C ALA A 283 12.40 2.34 11.22
N GLU A 284 13.42 2.75 11.99
CA GLU A 284 13.45 2.54 13.45
C GLU A 284 12.25 3.21 14.14
N ARG A 285 11.79 4.33 13.58
CA ARG A 285 10.62 5.10 14.01
C ARG A 285 9.78 5.51 12.81
N PHE A 286 8.47 5.57 12.98
CA PHE A 286 7.50 5.96 11.95
C PHE A 286 7.14 7.46 12.03
N GLY A 287 7.72 8.19 12.97
CA GLY A 287 7.60 9.64 13.05
C GLY A 287 8.44 10.25 14.15
N HIS A 288 8.45 11.58 14.18
CA HIS A 288 9.01 12.41 15.23
C HIS A 288 8.11 13.62 15.41
N GLY A 289 7.47 13.75 16.58
CA GLY A 289 6.55 14.84 16.87
C GLY A 289 5.47 14.97 15.79
N ARG A 290 5.46 16.10 15.09
CA ARG A 290 4.48 16.43 14.04
C ARG A 290 4.84 15.90 12.63
N ILE A 291 5.93 15.15 12.48
CA ILE A 291 6.43 14.67 11.19
C ILE A 291 6.33 13.14 11.15
N LEU A 292 5.55 12.60 10.21
CA LEU A 292 5.14 11.20 10.17
C LEU A 292 5.57 10.55 8.84
N LEU A 293 6.24 9.41 8.88
CA LEU A 293 6.74 8.68 7.70
C LEU A 293 5.69 7.65 7.24
N ALA A 294 5.49 7.50 5.93
CA ALA A 294 4.58 6.51 5.35
C ALA A 294 5.11 5.91 4.04
N GLY A 295 4.69 4.68 3.72
CA GLY A 295 5.15 3.96 2.52
C GLY A 295 6.66 3.73 2.53
N ASP A 296 7.31 3.78 1.37
CA ASP A 296 8.76 3.54 1.22
C ASP A 296 9.65 4.46 2.08
N ALA A 297 9.14 5.61 2.55
CA ALA A 297 9.86 6.44 3.52
C ALA A 297 9.98 5.76 4.89
N ALA A 298 8.97 4.96 5.28
CA ALA A 298 8.92 4.19 6.51
C ALA A 298 9.34 2.71 6.31
N HIS A 299 9.00 2.07 5.21
CA HIS A 299 9.40 0.69 4.93
C HIS A 299 9.49 0.44 3.42
N ALA A 300 10.67 0.03 2.96
CA ALA A 300 10.87 -0.41 1.59
C ALA A 300 10.93 -1.93 1.56
N VAL A 301 10.21 -2.57 0.66
CA VAL A 301 10.19 -4.04 0.54
C VAL A 301 10.49 -4.47 -0.90
N PRO A 302 11.08 -5.67 -1.11
CA PRO A 302 11.28 -6.23 -2.44
C PRO A 302 10.00 -6.26 -3.28
N VAL A 303 10.15 -6.03 -4.59
CA VAL A 303 9.01 -5.99 -5.54
C VAL A 303 8.31 -7.35 -5.71
N THR A 304 8.95 -8.44 -5.30
CA THR A 304 8.40 -9.80 -5.36
C THR A 304 7.20 -9.95 -4.43
N GLY A 305 6.00 -10.00 -5.01
CA GLY A 305 4.72 -10.09 -4.29
C GLY A 305 3.90 -8.80 -4.27
N GLY A 306 4.40 -7.69 -4.84
CA GLY A 306 3.60 -6.46 -5.01
C GLY A 306 3.10 -5.84 -3.71
N LEU A 307 3.81 -5.99 -2.60
CA LEU A 307 3.30 -5.61 -1.27
C LEU A 307 3.57 -4.14 -0.89
N GLY A 308 4.67 -3.54 -1.34
CA GLY A 308 5.14 -2.24 -0.84
C GLY A 308 4.15 -1.09 -1.00
N MET A 309 3.67 -0.86 -2.23
CA MET A 309 2.68 0.19 -2.51
C MET A 309 1.40 0.00 -1.68
N ASN A 310 0.91 -1.23 -1.59
CA ASN A 310 -0.33 -1.53 -0.87
C ASN A 310 -0.17 -1.33 0.65
N ALA A 311 0.98 -1.71 1.21
CA ALA A 311 1.31 -1.44 2.60
C ALA A 311 1.37 0.07 2.89
N GLY A 312 1.97 0.85 1.98
CA GLY A 312 2.00 2.32 2.09
C GLY A 312 0.61 2.97 1.99
N ILE A 313 -0.25 2.49 1.09
CA ILE A 313 -1.66 2.93 1.00
C ILE A 313 -2.39 2.64 2.32
N ALA A 314 -2.17 1.45 2.91
CA ALA A 314 -2.75 1.09 4.20
C ALA A 314 -2.19 1.94 5.37
N ASP A 315 -0.94 2.40 5.31
CA ASP A 315 -0.39 3.33 6.31
C ASP A 315 -1.16 4.63 6.35
N VAL A 316 -1.38 5.25 5.19
CA VAL A 316 -2.09 6.55 5.13
C VAL A 316 -3.57 6.39 5.39
N HIS A 317 -4.17 5.24 5.07
CA HIS A 317 -5.54 4.93 5.50
C HIS A 317 -5.66 4.85 7.04
N ASN A 318 -4.65 4.30 7.72
CA ASN A 318 -4.59 4.29 9.18
C ASN A 318 -4.29 5.68 9.78
N LEU A 319 -3.45 6.47 9.12
CA LEU A 319 -2.95 7.74 9.66
C LEU A 319 -3.90 8.91 9.44
N CYS A 320 -4.53 9.01 8.27
CA CYS A 320 -5.27 10.22 7.86
C CYS A 320 -6.50 10.49 8.73
N TRP A 321 -7.25 9.48 9.15
CA TRP A 321 -8.39 9.70 10.05
C TRP A 321 -7.95 10.19 11.44
N LYS A 322 -6.82 9.70 11.94
CA LYS A 322 -6.23 10.14 13.21
C LYS A 322 -5.82 11.61 13.15
N LEU A 323 -5.13 11.99 12.07
CA LEU A 323 -4.75 13.38 11.81
C LEU A 323 -5.98 14.28 11.69
N ALA A 324 -6.98 13.86 10.91
CA ALA A 324 -8.24 14.59 10.80
C ALA A 324 -8.90 14.78 12.17
N GLY A 325 -8.86 13.76 13.05
CA GLY A 325 -9.41 13.87 14.40
C GLY A 325 -8.73 14.86 15.31
N VAL A 326 -7.41 14.89 15.28
CA VAL A 326 -6.63 15.88 16.01
C VAL A 326 -6.90 17.29 15.48
N LEU A 327 -6.93 17.47 14.15
CA LEU A 327 -7.12 18.77 13.50
C LEU A 327 -8.54 19.32 13.64
N ARG A 328 -9.54 18.43 13.72
CA ARG A 328 -10.96 18.80 13.89
C ARG A 328 -11.40 18.79 15.35
N GLY A 329 -10.52 18.41 16.28
CA GLY A 329 -10.73 18.53 17.73
C GLY A 329 -11.62 17.46 18.35
N TRP A 330 -11.86 16.34 17.67
CA TRP A 330 -12.58 15.18 18.22
C TRP A 330 -11.66 14.03 18.65
N ALA A 331 -10.35 14.19 18.50
CA ALA A 331 -9.34 13.33 19.10
C ALA A 331 -8.21 14.14 19.74
N ALA A 332 -7.62 13.59 20.79
CA ALA A 332 -6.43 14.15 21.41
C ALA A 332 -5.18 13.86 20.55
N PRO A 333 -4.12 14.69 20.62
CA PRO A 333 -2.87 14.46 19.88
C PRO A 333 -2.25 13.06 20.11
N GLY A 334 -2.43 12.49 21.31
CA GLY A 334 -1.93 11.16 21.66
C GLY A 334 -2.51 10.01 20.82
N LEU A 335 -3.62 10.22 20.10
CA LEU A 335 -4.10 9.25 19.12
C LEU A 335 -3.05 8.98 18.02
N LEU A 336 -2.25 9.97 17.63
CA LEU A 336 -1.21 9.79 16.62
C LEU A 336 -0.10 8.84 17.07
N ASP A 337 0.13 8.72 18.38
CA ASP A 337 1.12 7.79 18.95
C ASP A 337 0.74 6.32 18.70
N THR A 338 -0.52 6.05 18.32
CA THR A 338 -0.97 4.71 17.93
C THR A 338 -0.60 4.33 16.50
N TYR A 339 -0.12 5.27 15.66
CA TYR A 339 0.26 4.97 14.27
C TYR A 339 1.42 3.97 14.19
N GLU A 340 2.51 4.22 14.92
CA GLU A 340 3.69 3.36 14.93
C GLU A 340 3.41 1.94 15.45
N PRO A 341 2.80 1.73 16.64
CA PRO A 341 2.54 0.39 17.15
C PRO A 341 1.55 -0.41 16.28
N GLU A 342 0.71 0.26 15.49
CA GLU A 342 -0.19 -0.41 14.54
C GLU A 342 0.49 -0.75 13.21
N ARG A 343 1.33 0.14 12.67
CA ARG A 343 1.84 0.03 11.30
C ARG A 343 3.26 -0.51 11.20
N ARG A 344 4.14 -0.23 12.16
CA ARG A 344 5.52 -0.73 12.15
C ARG A 344 5.59 -2.27 12.20
N PRO A 345 4.83 -2.98 13.07
CA PRO A 345 4.82 -4.45 13.06
C PRO A 345 4.27 -5.06 11.77
N VAL A 346 3.36 -4.35 11.07
CA VAL A 346 2.87 -4.77 9.75
C VAL A 346 3.98 -4.62 8.71
N GLY A 347 4.71 -3.51 8.72
CA GLY A 347 5.89 -3.28 7.88
C GLY A 347 6.95 -4.36 8.08
N GLU A 348 7.28 -4.71 9.33
CA GLU A 348 8.25 -5.76 9.67
C GLU A 348 7.84 -7.15 9.15
N ARG A 349 6.56 -7.54 9.34
CA ARG A 349 6.04 -8.81 8.83
C ARG A 349 6.08 -8.86 7.31
N THR A 350 5.67 -7.77 6.66
CA THR A 350 5.67 -7.62 5.20
C THR A 350 7.10 -7.70 4.65
N LEU A 351 8.04 -7.00 5.27
CA LEU A 351 9.46 -7.04 4.90
C LEU A 351 10.00 -8.46 5.00
N ARG A 352 9.78 -9.14 6.13
CA ARG A 352 10.28 -10.50 6.35
C ARG A 352 9.80 -11.46 5.26
N GLN A 353 8.51 -11.42 4.93
CA GLN A 353 7.96 -12.25 3.86
C GLN A 353 8.53 -11.86 2.50
N ALA A 354 8.55 -10.58 2.17
CA ALA A 354 8.99 -10.10 0.86
C ALA A 354 10.48 -10.42 0.60
N VAL A 355 11.32 -10.35 1.63
CA VAL A 355 12.74 -10.73 1.55
C VAL A 355 12.91 -12.23 1.37
N ALA A 356 12.22 -13.05 2.17
CA ALA A 356 12.23 -14.51 1.99
C ALA A 356 11.77 -14.88 0.57
N ASN A 357 10.76 -14.16 0.08
CA ASN A 357 10.23 -14.36 -1.24
C ASN A 357 11.26 -14.05 -2.35
N ALA A 358 11.88 -12.87 -2.28
CA ALA A 358 12.91 -12.45 -3.23
C ALA A 358 14.09 -13.44 -3.29
N GLN A 359 14.56 -13.90 -2.13
CA GLN A 359 15.68 -14.85 -2.04
C GLN A 359 15.38 -16.17 -2.74
N LEU A 360 14.21 -16.75 -2.48
CA LEU A 360 13.78 -17.99 -3.12
C LEU A 360 13.63 -17.79 -4.64
N MET A 361 13.14 -16.64 -5.09
CA MET A 361 13.05 -16.30 -6.52
C MET A 361 14.40 -16.22 -7.21
N PHE A 362 15.36 -15.53 -6.60
CA PHE A 362 16.72 -15.48 -7.12
C PHE A 362 17.38 -16.86 -7.16
N GLN A 363 17.11 -17.73 -6.17
CA GLN A 363 17.61 -19.11 -6.17
C GLN A 363 17.03 -19.94 -7.32
N VAL A 364 15.72 -19.85 -7.58
CA VAL A 364 15.08 -20.55 -8.70
C VAL A 364 15.64 -20.07 -10.04
N GLN A 365 15.77 -18.76 -10.24
CA GLN A 365 16.35 -18.21 -11.47
C GLN A 365 17.82 -18.59 -11.64
N ALA A 366 18.63 -18.57 -10.58
CA ALA A 366 20.04 -18.98 -10.64
C ALA A 366 20.19 -20.43 -11.08
N ARG A 367 19.44 -21.36 -10.45
CA ARG A 367 19.45 -22.78 -10.83
C ARG A 367 19.06 -22.99 -12.28
N ARG A 368 18.07 -22.23 -12.78
CA ARG A 368 17.65 -22.31 -14.19
C ARG A 368 18.71 -21.80 -15.15
N ARG A 369 19.40 -20.71 -14.84
CA ARG A 369 20.52 -20.23 -15.66
C ARG A 369 21.65 -21.24 -15.75
N ASP A 370 22.02 -21.86 -14.63
CA ASP A 370 23.07 -22.88 -14.60
C ASP A 370 22.70 -24.10 -15.47
N GLN A 371 21.43 -24.54 -15.42
CA GLN A 371 20.92 -25.62 -16.27
C GLN A 371 21.00 -25.28 -17.76
N LEU A 372 20.50 -24.10 -18.16
CA LEU A 372 20.57 -23.63 -19.55
C LEU A 372 22.02 -23.54 -20.06
N GLY A 373 22.94 -23.04 -19.24
CA GLY A 373 24.36 -22.95 -19.58
C GLY A 373 25.07 -24.31 -19.70
N SER A 374 24.57 -25.34 -19.01
CA SER A 374 25.18 -26.68 -19.01
C SER A 374 24.80 -27.55 -20.20
N GLY A 375 23.75 -27.21 -20.95
CA GLY A 375 23.23 -28.01 -22.07
C GLY A 375 22.68 -29.39 -21.66
N ALA A 376 22.49 -29.64 -20.36
CA ALA A 376 21.86 -30.86 -19.86
C ALA A 376 20.39 -30.93 -20.34
N ALA A 377 19.90 -32.14 -20.62
CA ALA A 377 18.47 -32.33 -20.89
C ALA A 377 17.65 -31.75 -19.71
N PRO A 378 16.51 -31.09 -19.96
CA PRO A 378 15.68 -30.54 -18.90
C PRO A 378 15.10 -31.70 -18.06
N SER A 379 15.85 -32.18 -17.07
CA SER A 379 15.41 -33.20 -16.12
C SER A 379 15.83 -32.74 -14.73
N GLU A 380 14.94 -32.05 -14.03
CA GLU A 380 13.79 -32.51 -13.26
C GLU A 380 12.84 -31.29 -13.23
N GLN A 381 11.54 -31.47 -13.03
CA GLN A 381 10.71 -30.34 -12.63
C GLN A 381 11.41 -29.72 -11.41
N ILE A 382 11.88 -28.47 -11.50
CA ILE A 382 12.22 -27.74 -10.28
C ILE A 382 10.87 -27.61 -9.59
N GLU A 383 10.65 -28.51 -8.63
CA GLU A 383 9.56 -28.37 -7.69
C GLU A 383 9.79 -27.01 -7.07
N LEU A 384 8.90 -26.10 -7.44
CA LEU A 384 8.92 -24.78 -6.88
C LEU A 384 8.85 -24.95 -5.36
N PRO A 385 9.81 -24.41 -4.59
CA PRO A 385 9.86 -24.62 -3.14
C PRO A 385 8.60 -24.09 -2.44
N TRP A 386 7.82 -23.31 -3.18
CA TRP A 386 6.53 -22.80 -2.87
C TRP A 386 5.43 -23.57 -3.61
N SER A 387 4.63 -24.32 -2.87
CA SER A 387 3.26 -24.62 -3.28
C SER A 387 2.46 -23.31 -3.42
N GLU A 388 1.17 -23.39 -3.78
CA GLU A 388 0.20 -22.26 -3.92
C GLU A 388 0.36 -21.09 -2.92
N ARG A 389 0.93 -21.38 -1.73
CA ARG A 389 1.28 -20.52 -0.61
C ARG A 389 2.10 -19.26 -0.91
N TYR A 390 3.01 -19.23 -1.89
CA TYR A 390 3.88 -18.05 -2.06
C TYR A 390 3.16 -16.79 -2.54
N PHE A 391 2.13 -16.97 -3.37
CA PHE A 391 1.28 -15.89 -3.86
C PHE A 391 -0.06 -15.83 -3.15
N ALA A 392 -0.43 -16.87 -2.39
CA ALA A 392 -1.57 -16.88 -1.49
C ALA A 392 -1.26 -16.06 -0.23
N GLN A 393 -1.08 -14.74 -0.37
CA GLN A 393 -0.68 -13.83 0.73
C GLN A 393 -1.88 -13.19 1.44
N ILE A 394 -3.05 -13.82 1.43
CA ILE A 394 -4.28 -13.19 1.95
C ILE A 394 -4.18 -12.89 3.46
N GLY A 395 -3.47 -13.73 4.23
CA GLY A 395 -3.15 -13.47 5.64
C GLY A 395 -2.37 -12.16 5.86
N LEU A 396 -1.37 -11.87 5.02
CA LEU A 396 -0.64 -10.60 5.06
C LEU A 396 -1.47 -9.40 4.59
N ILE A 397 -2.42 -9.62 3.67
CA ILE A 397 -3.21 -8.55 3.05
C ILE A 397 -4.39 -8.15 3.95
N LEU A 398 -5.15 -9.12 4.46
CA LEU A 398 -6.40 -8.91 5.21
C LEU A 398 -6.32 -9.29 6.69
N GLY A 399 -5.37 -10.15 7.08
CA GLY A 399 -5.16 -10.62 8.46
C GLY A 399 -4.41 -9.64 9.37
N VAL A 400 -4.39 -8.35 9.03
CA VAL A 400 -3.80 -7.31 9.87
C VAL A 400 -4.64 -7.14 11.13
N ALA A 401 -3.95 -7.21 12.27
CA ALA A 401 -4.51 -6.98 13.59
C ALA A 401 -3.66 -5.93 14.33
N TYR A 402 -4.35 -4.99 14.96
CA TYR A 402 -3.78 -3.89 15.72
C TYR A 402 -3.88 -4.14 17.22
N ASP A 403 -2.80 -3.78 17.91
CA ASP A 403 -2.71 -3.77 19.37
C ASP A 403 -2.15 -2.42 19.80
N SER A 404 -3.02 -1.53 20.26
CA SER A 404 -2.70 -0.14 20.58
C SER A 404 -3.74 0.45 21.51
N ALA A 405 -3.49 1.67 22.01
CA ALA A 405 -4.48 2.42 22.80
C ALA A 405 -5.76 2.78 22.00
N ALA A 406 -5.72 2.74 20.66
CA ALA A 406 -6.89 2.96 19.80
C ALA A 406 -7.71 1.68 19.55
N VAL A 407 -7.54 0.66 20.39
CA VAL A 407 -8.27 -0.61 20.38
C VAL A 407 -8.62 -1.00 21.81
N ILE A 408 -9.88 -1.35 22.06
CA ILE A 408 -10.36 -1.81 23.37
C ILE A 408 -10.52 -3.33 23.32
N PRO A 409 -9.67 -4.10 24.01
CA PRO A 409 -9.78 -5.56 24.03
C PRO A 409 -11.07 -6.02 24.70
N ASP A 410 -11.71 -7.05 24.13
CA ASP A 410 -12.92 -7.67 24.67
C ASP A 410 -12.64 -8.98 25.44
N GLY A 411 -11.35 -9.30 25.67
CA GLY A 411 -10.90 -10.52 26.35
C GLY A 411 -10.96 -11.80 25.50
N SER A 412 -11.44 -11.73 24.25
CA SER A 412 -11.46 -12.90 23.37
C SER A 412 -10.07 -13.24 22.81
N ALA A 413 -9.83 -14.54 22.59
CA ALA A 413 -8.60 -15.02 21.98
C ALA A 413 -8.52 -14.58 20.50
N PRO A 414 -7.35 -14.18 20.00
CA PRO A 414 -7.16 -13.93 18.57
C PRO A 414 -7.33 -15.23 17.77
N PRO A 415 -7.73 -15.15 16.49
CA PRO A 415 -7.74 -16.31 15.61
C PRO A 415 -6.30 -16.86 15.42
N GLU A 416 -6.18 -18.17 15.32
CA GLU A 416 -4.90 -18.88 15.10
C GLU A 416 -4.90 -19.54 13.71
N PRO A 417 -4.57 -18.81 12.63
CA PRO A 417 -4.36 -19.43 11.32
C PRO A 417 -3.16 -20.40 11.35
N GLU A 418 -3.21 -21.47 10.55
CA GLU A 418 -2.10 -22.42 10.44
C GLU A 418 -0.84 -21.73 9.91
N ASP A 419 -1.00 -20.87 8.90
CA ASP A 419 0.04 -19.99 8.38
C ASP A 419 -0.48 -18.54 8.31
N PRO A 420 -0.09 -17.65 9.25
CA PRO A 420 -0.52 -16.25 9.27
C PRO A 420 -0.13 -15.43 8.02
N GLY A 421 0.84 -15.93 7.22
CA GLY A 421 1.22 -15.30 5.98
C GLY A 421 0.21 -15.58 4.85
N THR A 422 -0.45 -16.74 4.91
CA THR A 422 -1.23 -17.27 3.79
C THR A 422 -2.69 -17.53 4.10
N ASP A 423 -3.04 -17.84 5.34
CA ASP A 423 -4.40 -18.05 5.77
C ASP A 423 -4.96 -16.77 6.41
N TYR A 424 -6.20 -16.45 6.08
CA TYR A 424 -6.96 -15.38 6.73
C TYR A 424 -8.23 -15.97 7.35
N LEU A 425 -8.42 -15.73 8.65
CA LEU A 425 -9.63 -16.10 9.37
C LEU A 425 -10.41 -14.82 9.70
N PRO A 426 -11.52 -14.55 8.99
CA PRO A 426 -12.34 -13.36 9.26
C PRO A 426 -12.86 -13.35 10.69
N THR A 427 -12.71 -12.22 11.37
CA THR A 427 -13.21 -12.02 12.74
C THR A 427 -13.51 -10.56 12.99
N ALA A 428 -14.56 -10.28 13.77
CA ALA A 428 -14.85 -8.92 14.27
C ALA A 428 -14.23 -8.67 15.65
N ARG A 429 -13.15 -9.38 16.00
CA ARG A 429 -12.40 -9.12 17.24
C ARG A 429 -11.76 -7.72 17.20
N PRO A 430 -11.77 -6.96 18.30
CA PRO A 430 -11.04 -5.69 18.39
C PRO A 430 -9.60 -5.79 17.88
N GLY A 431 -9.21 -4.77 17.10
CA GLY A 431 -7.94 -4.66 16.40
C GLY A 431 -7.93 -5.25 14.99
N HIS A 432 -8.89 -6.10 14.61
CA HIS A 432 -8.90 -6.73 13.28
C HIS A 432 -9.71 -5.91 12.27
N ARG A 433 -9.40 -6.08 10.98
CA ARG A 433 -10.25 -5.56 9.89
C ARG A 433 -11.65 -6.15 9.98
N MET A 434 -12.69 -5.31 9.84
CA MET A 434 -14.08 -5.74 9.77
C MET A 434 -14.28 -6.82 8.68
N PRO A 435 -14.93 -7.96 8.97
CA PRO A 435 -15.20 -8.99 7.97
C PRO A 435 -16.10 -8.50 6.84
N HIS A 436 -15.82 -8.98 5.63
CA HIS A 436 -16.72 -8.83 4.50
C HIS A 436 -17.84 -9.89 4.55
N PHE A 437 -19.06 -9.45 4.28
CA PHE A 437 -20.19 -10.27 3.86
C PHE A 437 -21.17 -9.41 3.07
N TRP A 438 -22.03 -10.03 2.26
CA TRP A 438 -23.02 -9.33 1.46
C TRP A 438 -24.29 -9.08 2.26
N LEU A 439 -24.66 -7.80 2.42
CA LEU A 439 -25.93 -7.33 3.00
C LEU A 439 -27.07 -7.30 1.96
N GLY A 440 -26.72 -7.42 0.68
CA GLY A 440 -27.60 -7.40 -0.48
C GLY A 440 -26.77 -7.65 -1.76
N PRO A 441 -27.40 -7.67 -2.95
CA PRO A 441 -26.74 -8.07 -4.20
C PRO A 441 -25.43 -7.32 -4.51
N ASP A 442 -25.37 -6.02 -4.20
CA ASP A 442 -24.22 -5.16 -4.49
C ASP A 442 -23.81 -4.32 -3.28
N ARG A 443 -24.16 -4.76 -2.06
CA ARG A 443 -23.88 -4.03 -0.82
C ARG A 443 -23.05 -4.89 0.13
N SER A 444 -21.79 -4.56 0.28
CA SER A 444 -20.88 -5.17 1.25
C SER A 444 -21.11 -4.62 2.65
N SER A 445 -20.82 -5.42 3.68
CA SER A 445 -20.63 -4.92 5.05
C SER A 445 -19.58 -3.82 5.16
N LEU A 446 -18.61 -3.77 4.24
CA LEU A 446 -17.60 -2.71 4.20
C LEU A 446 -18.14 -1.40 3.61
N ASP A 447 -19.22 -1.45 2.81
CA ASP A 447 -19.86 -0.28 2.22
C ASP A 447 -20.72 0.48 3.24
N THR A 448 -20.97 -0.12 4.42
CA THR A 448 -21.64 0.56 5.53
C THR A 448 -20.69 1.48 6.30
N LEU A 449 -19.39 1.33 6.08
CA LEU A 449 -18.36 2.10 6.77
C LEU A 449 -18.21 3.44 6.06
N GLY A 450 -18.18 4.52 6.84
CA GLY A 450 -18.06 5.87 6.32
C GLY A 450 -16.75 6.55 6.72
N GLU A 451 -16.75 7.87 6.59
CA GLU A 451 -15.65 8.76 7.03
C GLU A 451 -15.51 8.80 8.56
N TRP A 452 -16.54 8.34 9.27
CA TRP A 452 -16.68 8.44 10.72
C TRP A 452 -16.73 7.05 11.35
N PHE A 453 -16.71 7.01 12.68
CA PHE A 453 -16.93 5.76 13.40
C PHE A 453 -18.31 5.18 13.05
N THR A 454 -18.38 3.85 12.94
CA THR A 454 -19.62 3.14 12.63
C THR A 454 -19.92 2.13 13.73
N LEU A 455 -21.11 2.18 14.32
CA LEU A 455 -21.61 1.18 15.25
C LEU A 455 -22.57 0.25 14.50
N LEU A 456 -22.17 -1.00 14.26
CA LEU A 456 -23.05 -2.02 13.69
C LEU A 456 -23.75 -2.79 14.79
N THR A 457 -25.08 -2.87 14.73
CA THR A 457 -25.89 -3.60 15.71
C THR A 457 -27.20 -4.14 15.13
N PRO A 458 -27.65 -5.35 15.54
CA PRO A 458 -29.00 -5.83 15.24
C PRO A 458 -30.12 -5.06 15.98
N ASP A 459 -29.79 -4.25 17.00
CA ASP A 459 -30.75 -3.52 17.82
C ASP A 459 -30.38 -2.03 17.94
N PRO A 460 -30.55 -1.22 16.86
CA PRO A 460 -30.18 0.19 16.88
C PRO A 460 -30.86 1.01 17.98
N ASP A 461 -32.08 0.64 18.36
CA ASP A 461 -32.85 1.34 19.39
C ASP A 461 -32.22 1.18 20.78
N ALA A 462 -31.67 0.00 21.11
CA ALA A 462 -30.95 -0.22 22.36
C ALA A 462 -29.61 0.54 22.45
N TRP A 463 -29.04 0.91 21.32
CA TRP A 463 -27.79 1.67 21.22
C TRP A 463 -27.99 3.17 20.94
N ALA A 464 -29.24 3.60 20.75
CA ALA A 464 -29.58 4.99 20.50
C ALA A 464 -29.21 5.88 21.71
N GLY A 465 -28.59 7.03 21.43
CA GLY A 465 -28.27 8.04 22.47
C GLY A 465 -27.02 7.76 23.31
N GLN A 466 -26.29 6.67 23.07
CA GLN A 466 -25.06 6.35 23.80
C GLN A 466 -23.81 7.13 23.34
N ALA A 467 -23.90 7.85 22.20
CA ALA A 467 -22.84 8.71 21.69
C ALA A 467 -23.10 10.17 22.05
N ALA A 468 -22.19 10.77 22.81
CA ALA A 468 -22.15 12.21 23.04
C ALA A 468 -21.12 12.88 22.10
N PRO A 469 -21.32 14.14 21.70
CA PRO A 469 -20.30 14.94 21.02
C PRO A 469 -18.96 14.92 21.79
N PRO A 470 -17.79 15.06 21.13
CA PRO A 470 -17.59 15.65 19.80
C PRO A 470 -17.38 14.66 18.65
N CYS A 471 -17.32 13.35 18.90
CA CYS A 471 -16.97 12.37 17.88
C CYS A 471 -18.20 11.94 17.05
N PRO A 472 -18.21 12.14 15.72
CA PRO A 472 -19.32 11.67 14.89
C PRO A 472 -19.40 10.14 14.86
N LEU A 473 -20.60 9.61 15.08
CA LEU A 473 -20.91 8.18 15.05
C LEU A 473 -22.08 7.93 14.11
N HIS A 474 -21.90 7.00 13.17
CA HIS A 474 -22.98 6.44 12.36
C HIS A 474 -23.47 5.14 12.99
N VAL A 475 -24.75 5.03 13.31
CA VAL A 475 -25.34 3.77 13.78
C VAL A 475 -25.98 3.07 12.58
N GLU A 476 -25.48 1.89 12.26
CA GLU A 476 -25.93 1.11 11.11
C GLU A 476 -26.59 -0.20 11.57
N PRO A 477 -27.79 -0.53 11.09
CA PRO A 477 -28.44 -1.79 11.39
C PRO A 477 -27.69 -2.97 10.77
N LEU A 478 -27.36 -3.97 11.58
CA LEU A 478 -26.81 -5.25 11.16
C LEU A 478 -27.94 -6.28 11.07
N PRO A 479 -28.23 -6.86 9.89
CA PRO A 479 -29.21 -7.93 9.77
C PRO A 479 -28.88 -9.11 10.71
N ALA A 480 -29.92 -9.64 11.37
CA ALA A 480 -29.76 -10.69 12.38
C ALA A 480 -29.05 -11.96 11.85
N GLU A 481 -29.13 -12.24 10.55
CA GLU A 481 -28.43 -13.36 9.91
C GLU A 481 -26.89 -13.22 9.86
N HIS A 482 -26.35 -12.03 10.14
CA HIS A 482 -24.92 -11.76 10.13
C HIS A 482 -24.32 -11.53 11.53
N THR A 483 -25.13 -11.62 12.60
CA THR A 483 -24.64 -11.38 13.97
C THR A 483 -23.57 -12.40 14.38
N ASP A 484 -23.72 -13.66 13.97
CA ASP A 484 -22.76 -14.74 14.25
C ASP A 484 -21.39 -14.47 13.62
N ALA A 485 -21.36 -13.92 12.40
CA ALA A 485 -20.10 -13.55 11.71
C ALA A 485 -19.32 -12.46 12.45
N CYS A 486 -20.01 -11.65 13.25
CA CYS A 486 -19.42 -10.63 14.11
C CYS A 486 -19.22 -11.11 15.57
N GLY A 487 -19.70 -12.30 15.93
CA GLY A 487 -19.71 -12.80 17.30
C GLY A 487 -20.62 -11.96 18.22
N LEU A 488 -21.80 -11.59 17.73
CA LEU A 488 -22.78 -10.77 18.45
C LEU A 488 -24.05 -11.57 18.77
N GLY A 489 -24.62 -11.32 19.93
CA GLY A 489 -26.00 -11.69 20.26
C GLY A 489 -27.03 -10.66 19.78
N PRO A 490 -28.32 -10.86 20.05
CA PRO A 490 -29.42 -10.03 19.52
C PRO A 490 -29.40 -8.55 19.94
N ARG A 491 -28.62 -8.20 20.97
CA ARG A 491 -28.43 -6.82 21.43
C ARG A 491 -26.99 -6.35 21.30
N GLY A 492 -26.10 -7.17 20.74
CA GLY A 492 -24.68 -6.84 20.65
C GLY A 492 -24.39 -5.66 19.74
N ALA A 493 -23.16 -5.16 19.77
CA ALA A 493 -22.68 -4.21 18.78
C ALA A 493 -21.17 -4.32 18.55
N VAL A 494 -20.74 -3.84 17.39
CA VAL A 494 -19.32 -3.67 17.06
C VAL A 494 -19.07 -2.22 16.65
N LEU A 495 -18.09 -1.58 17.28
CA LEU A 495 -17.64 -0.23 16.96
C LEU A 495 -16.46 -0.32 16.00
N ILE A 496 -16.61 0.30 14.84
CA ILE A 496 -15.65 0.24 13.74
C ILE A 496 -15.05 1.63 13.55
N ARG A 497 -13.73 1.67 13.47
CA ARG A 497 -12.94 2.87 13.22
C ARG A 497 -13.10 3.32 11.75
N PRO A 498 -12.80 4.59 11.44
CA PRO A 498 -12.82 5.09 10.07
C PRO A 498 -11.91 4.34 9.09
N ASP A 499 -10.87 3.66 9.58
CA ASP A 499 -9.99 2.82 8.76
C ASP A 499 -10.49 1.37 8.55
N GLY A 500 -11.73 1.08 8.98
CA GLY A 500 -12.40 -0.21 8.83
C GLY A 500 -11.89 -1.31 9.77
N HIS A 501 -11.13 -0.97 10.80
CA HIS A 501 -10.74 -1.90 11.86
C HIS A 501 -11.70 -1.79 13.05
N VAL A 502 -11.95 -2.91 13.72
CA VAL A 502 -12.78 -2.95 14.91
C VAL A 502 -12.07 -2.26 16.07
N GLY A 503 -12.67 -1.21 16.61
CA GLY A 503 -12.18 -0.48 17.79
C GLY A 503 -12.65 -1.09 19.11
N ALA A 504 -13.90 -1.56 19.17
CA ALA A 504 -14.48 -2.21 20.35
C ALA A 504 -15.62 -3.17 19.93
N ARG A 505 -15.95 -4.13 20.80
CA ARG A 505 -17.04 -5.08 20.58
C ARG A 505 -17.76 -5.39 21.89
N TRP A 506 -19.09 -5.45 21.84
CA TRP A 506 -19.96 -5.85 22.94
C TRP A 506 -20.89 -6.98 22.49
N PRO A 507 -20.63 -8.24 22.88
CA PRO A 507 -21.42 -9.38 22.41
C PRO A 507 -22.89 -9.37 22.83
N ASP A 508 -23.19 -8.97 24.07
CA ASP A 508 -24.52 -9.20 24.69
C ASP A 508 -25.38 -7.94 24.91
N GLY A 509 -24.85 -6.77 24.55
CA GLY A 509 -25.46 -5.46 24.78
C GLY A 509 -24.53 -4.46 25.47
N PRO A 510 -25.00 -3.20 25.60
CA PRO A 510 -24.23 -2.17 26.29
C PRO A 510 -24.10 -2.52 27.78
N PRO A 511 -22.88 -2.42 28.37
CA PRO A 511 -22.70 -2.61 29.81
C PRO A 511 -23.41 -1.52 30.64
N ASP A 512 -23.50 -0.30 30.10
CA ASP A 512 -24.20 0.86 30.65
C ASP A 512 -24.54 1.86 29.52
N ASP A 513 -25.22 2.96 29.88
CA ASP A 513 -25.67 3.99 28.93
C ASP A 513 -24.52 4.84 28.34
N HIS A 514 -23.29 4.68 28.82
CA HIS A 514 -22.11 5.46 28.42
C HIS A 514 -21.06 4.65 27.65
N ALA A 515 -21.26 3.33 27.50
CA ALA A 515 -20.31 2.41 26.90
C ALA A 515 -19.69 2.89 25.59
N VAL A 516 -20.50 3.41 24.66
CA VAL A 516 -20.01 3.91 23.36
C VAL A 516 -19.22 5.21 23.54
N SER A 517 -19.70 6.14 24.36
CA SER A 517 -18.99 7.41 24.62
C SER A 517 -17.64 7.17 25.32
N GLU A 518 -17.58 6.25 26.29
CA GLU A 518 -16.34 5.86 26.96
C GLU A 518 -15.39 5.17 25.98
N ALA A 519 -15.89 4.28 25.12
CA ALA A 519 -15.08 3.63 24.11
C ALA A 519 -14.51 4.63 23.09
N LEU A 520 -15.32 5.58 22.63
CA LEU A 520 -14.86 6.64 21.75
C LEU A 520 -13.82 7.52 22.44
N ALA A 521 -14.01 7.89 23.71
CA ALA A 521 -13.02 8.67 24.47
C ALA A 521 -11.68 7.93 24.57
N VAL A 522 -11.69 6.66 24.96
CA VAL A 522 -10.47 5.83 25.02
C VAL A 522 -9.80 5.74 23.65
N ILE A 523 -10.55 5.39 22.60
CA ILE A 523 -9.99 5.22 21.25
C ILE A 523 -9.43 6.53 20.72
N THR A 524 -10.05 7.66 21.00
CA THR A 524 -9.64 8.99 20.52
C THR A 524 -8.65 9.71 21.46
N GLY A 525 -8.31 9.09 22.60
CA GLY A 525 -7.33 9.60 23.57
C GLY A 525 -7.83 10.73 24.47
N HIS A 526 -9.14 10.86 24.65
CA HIS A 526 -9.79 11.88 25.49
C HIS A 526 -9.97 11.48 26.95
#